data_AF-A0A2H4VKR3-F1
#
_entry.id   AF-A0A2H4VKR3-F1
#
_cell.length_a   1.000
_cell.length_b   1.000
_cell.length_c   1.000
_cell.angle_alpha   90.00
_cell.angle_beta   90.00
_cell.angle_gamma   90.00
#
_symmetry.space_group_name_H-M   'P 1'
#
loop_
_entity.id
_entity.type
_entity.pdbx_description
1 polymer ?
#
loop_
_entity_poly.entity_id
_entity_poly.type
_entity_poly.pdbx_seq_one_letter_code
_entity_poly.pdbx_strand_id
1 'polypeptide(L)'
;MSSVIWYLYEFARKSWAENFAVAKTNAEIVEAPDRFRDFPQVIPENCIACGACTAACPAPQAIKLVRSEDTADAEGQTYPVINNRGCIRCGFCAEVCPTDPKTITCGENHLIREEFTIVPTEIMYVIDDYLCIRCKKCMNACPVYGAIYEADNKIVVDQSVCISCGECLNKCPVKGAVKGIYISNVQEQKTIINLIVNALEERIEAERDNITHLSDTKIYKLDYPIEDLVESARSILANDDLILDTFQKITDRLKLRIVTWDEEKCKKCHLCVDECPSGAIKYDEEEDVIKRNPKKCLRCSTCYQTCPFGVAGFFVARFLLDPPSLEDGVIHITIKASQLPVGAD
;
A
#
# COMPACT_ATOMS: atom_id res chain seq x y z
N MET A 1 38.05 3.01 46.55
CA MET A 1 39.06 2.38 45.65
C MET A 1 38.94 0.85 45.56
N SER A 2 38.13 0.19 46.41
CA SER A 2 38.02 -1.28 46.47
C SER A 2 37.15 -1.94 45.39
N SER A 3 36.20 -1.24 44.77
CA SER A 3 35.30 -1.85 43.77
C SER A 3 35.95 -2.01 42.40
N VAL A 4 36.70 -1.01 41.92
CA VAL A 4 37.33 -1.03 40.59
C VAL A 4 38.43 -2.09 40.50
N ILE A 5 39.19 -2.28 41.58
CA ILE A 5 40.23 -3.32 41.67
C ILE A 5 39.61 -4.72 41.60
N TRP A 6 38.44 -4.92 42.20
CA TRP A 6 37.72 -6.19 42.13
C TRP A 6 37.21 -6.48 40.71
N TYR A 7 36.66 -5.48 40.01
CA TYR A 7 36.29 -5.62 38.60
C TYR A 7 37.48 -5.90 37.69
N LEU A 8 38.61 -5.20 37.89
CA LEU A 8 39.85 -5.48 37.17
C LEU A 8 40.32 -6.92 37.37
N TYR A 9 40.16 -7.45 38.58
CA TYR A 9 40.50 -8.85 38.88
C TYR A 9 39.53 -9.84 38.22
N GLU A 10 38.25 -9.51 38.14
CA GLU A 10 37.21 -10.26 37.43
C GLU A 10 37.49 -10.31 35.91
N PHE A 11 37.78 -9.16 35.30
CA PHE A 11 38.12 -9.05 33.88
C PHE A 11 39.49 -9.66 33.54
N ALA A 12 40.43 -9.70 34.49
CA ALA A 12 41.73 -10.35 34.32
C ALA A 12 41.68 -11.87 34.52
N ARG A 13 40.53 -12.45 34.94
CA ARG A 13 40.39 -13.90 35.00
C ARG A 13 40.48 -14.48 33.60
N LYS A 14 41.40 -15.42 33.43
CA LYS A 14 41.58 -16.18 32.19
C LYS A 14 40.25 -16.79 31.70
N SER A 15 39.42 -17.30 32.62
CA SER A 15 38.10 -17.83 32.28
C SER A 15 37.12 -16.77 31.76
N TRP A 16 37.15 -15.55 32.30
CA TRP A 16 36.33 -14.44 31.80
C TRP A 16 36.82 -14.00 30.42
N ALA A 17 38.13 -13.80 30.24
CA ALA A 17 38.73 -13.40 28.98
C ALA A 17 38.54 -14.46 27.88
N GLU A 18 38.65 -15.75 28.21
CA GLU A 18 38.36 -16.85 27.30
C GLU A 18 36.88 -16.91 26.94
N ASN A 19 35.97 -16.82 27.92
CA ASN A 19 34.53 -16.83 27.64
C ASN A 19 34.08 -15.58 26.87
N PHE A 20 34.67 -14.41 27.11
CA PHE A 20 34.37 -13.17 26.40
C PHE A 20 34.95 -13.18 24.98
N ALA A 21 36.19 -13.64 24.79
CA ALA A 21 36.82 -13.73 23.48
C ALA A 21 36.27 -14.88 22.61
N VAL A 22 35.76 -15.94 23.25
CA VAL A 22 35.18 -17.13 22.61
C VAL A 22 33.65 -17.11 22.68
N ALA A 23 33.03 -16.04 23.18
CA ALA A 23 31.60 -15.76 23.04
C ALA A 23 31.28 -15.53 21.56
N LYS A 24 31.22 -16.62 20.81
CA LYS A 24 30.55 -16.66 19.52
C LYS A 24 29.08 -16.87 19.86
N THR A 25 28.23 -15.93 19.50
CA THR A 25 26.81 -16.22 19.33
C THR A 25 26.75 -17.48 18.50
N ASN A 26 26.18 -18.55 19.06
CA ASN A 26 26.16 -19.83 18.36
C ASN A 26 25.45 -19.59 17.04
N ALA A 27 26.21 -19.63 15.95
CA ALA A 27 25.70 -19.41 14.61
C ALA A 27 25.03 -20.69 14.11
N GLU A 28 24.17 -21.30 14.94
CA GLU A 28 22.98 -21.90 14.37
C GLU A 28 22.28 -20.72 13.71
N ILE A 29 22.62 -20.55 12.43
CA ILE A 29 21.94 -19.70 11.49
C ILE A 29 20.51 -20.21 11.60
N VAL A 30 19.69 -19.48 12.36
CA VAL A 30 18.25 -19.62 12.26
C VAL A 30 17.99 -19.24 10.82
N GLU A 31 17.84 -20.24 9.95
CA GLU A 31 17.43 -20.00 8.57
C GLU A 31 16.20 -19.11 8.68
N ALA A 32 16.30 -17.91 8.11
CA ALA A 32 15.21 -16.98 8.16
C ALA A 32 14.01 -17.70 7.53
N PRO A 33 12.85 -17.77 8.21
CA PRO A 33 11.72 -18.47 7.64
C PRO A 33 11.37 -17.81 6.31
N ASP A 34 10.95 -18.59 5.32
CA ASP A 34 10.70 -18.11 3.94
C ASP A 34 9.77 -16.88 3.91
N ARG A 35 8.95 -16.71 4.96
CA ARG A 35 8.02 -15.58 5.14
C ARG A 35 8.67 -14.24 5.45
N PHE A 36 9.94 -14.22 5.83
CA PHE A 36 10.64 -13.01 6.22
C PHE A 36 10.86 -12.11 4.99
N ARG A 37 10.37 -10.87 5.07
CA ARG A 37 10.27 -9.88 3.98
C ARG A 37 11.62 -9.50 3.35
N ASP A 38 12.70 -9.79 4.06
CA ASP A 38 14.12 -9.50 3.74
C ASP A 38 14.37 -8.08 3.18
N PHE A 39 15.54 -7.83 2.62
CA PHE A 39 15.86 -6.56 1.94
C PHE A 39 15.23 -6.52 0.55
N PRO A 40 14.77 -5.34 0.08
CA PRO A 40 14.19 -5.23 -1.25
C PRO A 40 15.23 -5.47 -2.34
N GLN A 41 14.83 -6.22 -3.36
CA GLN A 41 15.62 -6.47 -4.57
C GLN A 41 15.20 -5.50 -5.67
N VAL A 42 16.19 -4.98 -6.40
CA VAL A 42 15.97 -4.01 -7.48
C VAL A 42 16.26 -4.69 -8.81
N ILE A 43 15.33 -4.57 -9.75
CA ILE A 43 15.41 -4.99 -11.14
C ILE A 43 15.54 -3.71 -11.98
N PRO A 44 16.76 -3.24 -12.29
CA PRO A 44 17.00 -1.94 -12.89
C PRO A 44 16.25 -1.73 -14.21
N GLU A 45 16.07 -2.80 -14.97
CA GLU A 45 15.51 -2.79 -16.33
C GLU A 45 14.08 -2.26 -16.36
N ASN A 46 13.32 -2.51 -15.28
CA ASN A 46 11.92 -2.08 -15.17
C ASN A 46 11.77 -0.62 -14.71
N CYS A 47 12.86 0.06 -14.34
CA CYS A 47 12.79 1.38 -13.71
C CYS A 47 12.49 2.50 -14.71
N ILE A 48 11.45 3.28 -14.42
CA ILE A 48 11.07 4.50 -15.16
C ILE A 48 11.55 5.80 -14.48
N ALA A 49 12.42 5.71 -13.47
CA ALA A 49 13.00 6.84 -12.75
C ALA A 49 11.98 7.85 -12.15
N CYS A 50 10.79 7.40 -11.74
CA CYS A 50 9.73 8.28 -11.21
C CYS A 50 9.98 8.84 -9.79
N GLY A 51 10.91 8.27 -9.01
CA GLY A 51 11.21 8.72 -7.64
C GLY A 51 10.17 8.38 -6.56
N ALA A 52 9.14 7.60 -6.88
CA ALA A 52 8.11 7.21 -5.92
C ALA A 52 8.68 6.45 -4.71
N CYS A 53 9.63 5.54 -4.95
CA CYS A 53 10.27 4.74 -3.91
C CYS A 53 11.09 5.57 -2.91
N THR A 54 11.78 6.61 -3.38
CA THR A 54 12.53 7.54 -2.51
C THR A 54 11.60 8.40 -1.69
N ALA A 55 10.47 8.84 -2.25
CA ALA A 55 9.48 9.65 -1.55
C ALA A 55 8.71 8.85 -0.47
N ALA A 56 8.40 7.58 -0.76
CA ALA A 56 7.66 6.72 0.16
C ALA A 56 8.52 6.12 1.28
N CYS A 57 9.84 6.29 1.25
CA CYS A 57 10.73 5.64 2.22
C CYS A 57 10.70 6.40 3.57
N PRO A 58 10.25 5.77 4.68
CA PRO A 58 10.21 6.41 5.99
C PRO A 58 11.61 6.50 6.63
N ALA A 59 12.58 5.73 6.12
CA ALA A 59 13.96 5.78 6.55
C ALA A 59 14.72 6.77 5.63
N PRO A 60 15.08 7.97 6.13
CA PRO A 60 15.73 8.97 5.30
C PRO A 60 17.06 8.43 4.76
N GLN A 61 17.30 8.67 3.46
CA GLN A 61 18.51 8.25 2.73
C GLN A 61 18.72 6.73 2.59
N ALA A 62 17.73 5.90 2.94
CA ALA A 62 17.83 4.46 2.71
C ALA A 62 17.78 4.10 1.22
N ILE A 63 17.15 4.94 0.39
CA ILE A 63 17.04 4.75 -1.06
C ILE A 63 17.59 6.00 -1.77
N LYS A 64 18.43 5.78 -2.79
CA LYS A 64 18.95 6.84 -3.66
C LYS A 64 18.82 6.44 -5.12
N LEU A 65 18.36 7.34 -5.97
CA LEU A 65 18.41 7.13 -7.42
C LEU A 65 19.83 7.40 -7.93
N VAL A 66 20.37 6.45 -8.69
CA VAL A 66 21.66 6.52 -9.35
C VAL A 66 21.45 6.29 -10.83
N ARG A 67 22.20 7.00 -11.67
CA ARG A 67 22.24 6.80 -13.12
C ARG A 67 23.52 6.07 -13.49
N SER A 68 23.40 4.99 -14.28
CA SER A 68 24.57 4.31 -14.85
C SER A 68 25.25 5.18 -15.90
N GLU A 69 26.51 4.90 -16.19
CA GLU A 69 27.23 5.59 -17.27
C GLU A 69 26.65 5.21 -18.64
N ASP A 70 26.75 6.14 -19.59
CA ASP A 70 26.37 5.90 -20.98
C ASP A 70 27.45 5.04 -21.65
N THR A 71 27.06 4.00 -22.36
CA THR A 71 27.96 3.16 -23.17
C THR A 71 27.86 3.55 -24.64
N ALA A 72 28.79 3.09 -25.48
CA ALA A 72 28.78 3.39 -26.92
C ALA A 72 27.49 2.95 -27.63
N ASP A 73 26.80 1.94 -27.09
CA ASP A 73 25.62 1.30 -27.70
C ASP A 73 24.31 1.55 -26.93
N ALA A 74 24.35 2.18 -25.74
CA ALA A 74 23.15 2.42 -24.92
C ALA A 74 23.31 3.59 -23.94
N GLU A 75 22.24 4.40 -23.79
CA GLU A 75 22.13 5.42 -22.75
C GLU A 75 22.01 4.79 -21.36
N GLY A 76 22.61 5.45 -20.37
CA GLY A 76 22.64 4.99 -18.99
C GLY A 76 21.26 5.07 -18.32
N GLN A 77 20.85 3.96 -17.72
CA GLN A 77 19.56 3.84 -17.03
C GLN A 77 19.65 4.39 -15.60
N THR A 78 18.57 5.04 -15.16
CA THR A 78 18.43 5.50 -13.76
C THR A 78 17.63 4.48 -12.96
N TYR A 79 18.17 4.03 -11.83
CA TYR A 79 17.56 3.02 -10.96
C TYR A 79 17.84 3.30 -9.47
N PRO A 80 16.99 2.78 -8.56
CA PRO A 80 17.18 2.96 -7.13
C PRO A 80 18.28 2.04 -6.58
N VAL A 81 19.13 2.57 -5.71
CA VAL A 81 20.09 1.82 -4.90
C VAL A 81 19.66 1.89 -3.44
N ILE A 82 19.61 0.73 -2.78
CA ILE A 82 19.12 0.59 -1.41
C ILE A 82 20.29 0.36 -0.46
N ASN A 83 20.37 1.17 0.60
CA ASN A 83 21.34 0.99 1.66
C ASN A 83 20.77 0.08 2.75
N ASN A 84 21.27 -1.16 2.82
CA ASN A 84 20.82 -2.17 3.78
C ASN A 84 21.03 -1.77 5.26
N ARG A 85 21.92 -0.81 5.55
CA ARG A 85 22.09 -0.30 6.93
C ARG A 85 21.00 0.70 7.34
N GLY A 86 20.41 1.40 6.38
CA GLY A 86 19.32 2.35 6.62
C GLY A 86 17.93 1.75 6.38
N CYS A 87 17.85 0.66 5.62
CA CYS A 87 16.59 0.01 5.30
C CYS A 87 15.99 -0.71 6.52
N ILE A 88 14.81 -0.26 6.95
CA ILE A 88 14.03 -0.90 8.03
C ILE A 88 13.12 -2.04 7.53
N ARG A 89 13.27 -2.48 6.27
CA ARG A 89 12.48 -3.55 5.63
C ARG A 89 10.97 -3.31 5.72
N CYS A 90 10.55 -2.04 5.66
CA CYS A 90 9.13 -1.72 5.68
C CYS A 90 8.46 -2.15 4.38
N GLY A 91 9.09 -2.14 3.21
CA GLY A 91 8.47 -2.63 1.96
C GLY A 91 7.59 -1.62 1.20
N PHE A 92 7.44 -0.38 1.69
CA PHE A 92 6.69 0.68 0.98
C PHE A 92 7.21 0.99 -0.42
N CYS A 93 8.52 0.87 -0.63
CA CYS A 93 9.15 1.12 -1.93
C CYS A 93 8.67 0.16 -3.03
N ALA A 94 8.37 -1.10 -2.70
CA ALA A 94 7.83 -2.07 -3.65
C ALA A 94 6.35 -1.80 -3.92
N GLU A 95 5.58 -1.36 -2.93
CA GLU A 95 4.15 -1.07 -3.10
C GLU A 95 3.90 0.14 -3.99
N VAL A 96 4.58 1.25 -3.71
CA VAL A 96 4.40 2.50 -4.45
C VAL A 96 4.96 2.42 -5.88
N CYS A 97 5.74 1.39 -6.20
CA CYS A 97 6.32 1.21 -7.53
C CYS A 97 5.20 1.02 -8.57
N PRO A 98 5.06 1.97 -9.53
CA PRO A 98 3.95 1.97 -10.48
C PRO A 98 4.17 1.03 -11.67
N THR A 99 5.36 0.43 -11.81
CA THR A 99 5.71 -0.41 -12.95
C THR A 99 5.15 -1.82 -12.77
N ASP A 100 4.66 -2.39 -13.86
CA ASP A 100 4.30 -3.81 -13.95
C ASP A 100 4.95 -4.38 -15.23
N PRO A 101 5.99 -5.23 -15.13
CA PRO A 101 6.56 -5.83 -13.92
C PRO A 101 7.22 -4.82 -12.96
N LYS A 102 7.24 -5.15 -11.66
CA LYS A 102 7.78 -4.27 -10.62
C LYS A 102 9.29 -4.10 -10.73
N THR A 103 9.75 -2.87 -10.52
CA THR A 103 11.19 -2.53 -10.40
C THR A 103 11.77 -2.99 -9.07
N ILE A 104 10.99 -2.92 -7.99
CA ILE A 104 11.43 -3.32 -6.66
C ILE A 104 10.53 -4.45 -6.18
N THR A 105 11.15 -5.57 -5.81
CA THR A 105 10.48 -6.74 -5.26
C THR A 105 10.89 -6.91 -3.79
N CYS A 106 9.90 -6.97 -2.91
CA CYS A 106 10.04 -7.38 -1.51
C CYS A 106 8.66 -7.80 -1.01
N GLY A 107 8.59 -8.38 0.19
CA GLY A 107 7.30 -8.59 0.84
C GLY A 107 6.52 -7.28 0.95
N GLU A 108 5.22 -7.34 0.64
CA GLU A 108 4.36 -6.16 0.57
C GLU A 108 4.02 -5.64 2.00
N ASN A 109 3.80 -4.32 2.18
CA ASN A 109 3.47 -3.64 3.45
C ASN A 109 2.29 -2.65 3.40
N HIS A 110 1.07 -3.15 3.56
CA HIS A 110 -0.12 -2.31 3.60
C HIS A 110 -0.32 -1.83 5.04
N LEU A 111 0.36 -0.75 5.46
CA LEU A 111 -0.14 0.03 6.59
C LEU A 111 -1.40 0.74 6.12
N ILE A 112 -2.57 0.16 6.38
CA ILE A 112 -3.85 0.82 6.11
C ILE A 112 -4.40 1.29 7.46
N ARG A 113 -4.26 2.59 7.73
CA ARG A 113 -5.34 3.50 8.17
C ARG A 113 -4.76 4.86 8.59
N GLU A 114 -5.18 5.90 7.89
CA GLU A 114 -6.30 6.77 8.31
C GLU A 114 -7.10 7.10 7.04
N GLU A 115 -8.33 6.57 6.97
CA GLU A 115 -9.24 6.65 5.81
C GLU A 115 -8.66 6.00 4.54
N PHE A 116 -9.50 5.45 3.67
CA PHE A 116 -9.03 4.95 2.39
C PHE A 116 -8.32 6.08 1.66
N THR A 117 -7.00 6.01 1.53
CA THR A 117 -6.25 6.89 0.63
C THR A 117 -6.48 6.43 -0.82
N ILE A 118 -7.74 6.24 -1.18
CA ILE A 118 -8.18 6.61 -2.52
C ILE A 118 -8.10 8.12 -2.43
N VAL A 119 -7.10 8.73 -3.04
CA VAL A 119 -7.10 10.18 -3.22
C VAL A 119 -8.25 10.43 -4.20
N PRO A 120 -9.42 10.96 -3.79
CA PRO A 120 -10.14 11.75 -4.76
C PRO A 120 -9.26 13.00 -4.88
N THR A 121 -8.44 13.02 -5.93
CA THR A 121 -7.86 14.26 -6.51
C THR A 121 -8.92 15.37 -6.48
N GLU A 122 -8.67 16.73 -6.47
CA GLU A 122 -9.51 17.99 -6.77
C GLU A 122 -9.64 18.52 -8.24
N ILE A 123 -10.82 19.00 -8.76
CA ILE A 123 -11.07 19.14 -10.21
C ILE A 123 -10.12 20.15 -10.83
N MET A 124 -9.04 19.64 -11.38
CA MET A 124 -7.99 20.45 -11.95
C MET A 124 -8.00 20.27 -13.46
N TYR A 125 -8.07 21.41 -14.15
CA TYR A 125 -7.89 21.45 -15.60
C TYR A 125 -6.42 21.73 -15.88
N VAL A 126 -5.76 20.82 -16.57
CA VAL A 126 -4.35 20.97 -17.00
C VAL A 126 -4.30 21.05 -18.51
N ILE A 127 -3.48 21.98 -19.02
CA ILE A 127 -3.22 22.14 -20.44
C ILE A 127 -1.89 21.45 -20.77
N ASP A 128 -1.92 20.54 -21.73
CA ASP A 128 -0.75 19.81 -22.20
C ASP A 128 0.02 20.67 -23.22
N ASP A 129 1.18 21.19 -22.84
CA ASP A 129 1.98 22.10 -23.67
C ASP A 129 2.48 21.44 -24.98
N TYR A 130 2.59 20.11 -25.02
CA TYR A 130 3.02 19.40 -26.23
C TYR A 130 1.91 19.35 -27.29
N LEU A 131 0.66 19.18 -26.86
CA LEU A 131 -0.51 19.14 -27.75
C LEU A 131 -1.13 20.53 -27.97
N CYS A 132 -0.82 21.50 -27.10
CA CYS A 132 -1.36 22.85 -27.19
C CYS A 132 -0.81 23.61 -28.39
N ILE A 133 -1.68 23.92 -29.36
CA ILE A 133 -1.34 24.77 -30.52
C ILE A 133 -1.40 26.28 -30.22
N ARG A 134 -1.52 26.66 -28.94
CA ARG A 134 -1.56 28.06 -28.47
C ARG A 134 -2.61 28.95 -29.15
N CYS A 135 -3.76 28.38 -29.50
CA CYS A 135 -4.85 29.10 -30.20
C CYS A 135 -5.65 30.09 -29.33
N LYS A 136 -5.37 30.16 -28.01
CA LYS A 136 -5.99 31.06 -27.02
C LYS A 136 -7.53 30.98 -26.87
N LYS A 137 -8.18 30.00 -27.51
CA LYS A 137 -9.63 29.79 -27.39
C LYS A 137 -10.08 29.47 -25.95
N CYS A 138 -9.26 28.74 -25.19
CA CYS A 138 -9.53 28.43 -23.79
C CYS A 138 -9.55 29.69 -22.91
N MET A 139 -8.69 30.67 -23.17
CA MET A 139 -8.69 31.95 -22.44
C MET A 139 -9.96 32.75 -22.71
N ASN A 140 -10.40 32.83 -23.97
CA ASN A 140 -11.59 33.59 -24.36
C ASN A 140 -12.89 32.92 -23.90
N ALA A 141 -12.88 31.60 -23.70
CA ALA A 141 -14.02 30.84 -23.22
C ALA A 141 -14.15 30.85 -21.69
N CYS A 142 -13.10 31.23 -20.96
CA CYS A 142 -13.12 31.18 -19.52
C CYS A 142 -14.03 32.27 -18.94
N PRO A 143 -15.05 31.93 -18.14
CA PRO A 143 -15.95 32.91 -17.54
C PRO A 143 -15.29 33.68 -16.38
N VAL A 144 -14.15 33.22 -15.89
CA VAL A 144 -13.39 33.86 -14.80
C VAL A 144 -12.19 34.59 -15.36
N TYR A 145 -12.18 35.90 -15.21
CA TYR A 145 -11.10 36.75 -15.70
C TYR A 145 -9.78 36.42 -14.99
N GLY A 146 -8.74 36.12 -15.75
CA GLY A 146 -7.40 35.82 -15.22
C GLY A 146 -7.16 34.38 -14.74
N ALA A 147 -8.16 33.50 -14.78
CA ALA A 147 -7.97 32.09 -14.40
C ALA A 147 -7.10 31.30 -15.39
N ILE A 148 -7.00 31.75 -16.64
CA ILE A 148 -6.11 31.18 -17.65
C ILE A 148 -5.24 32.30 -18.22
N TYR A 149 -3.93 32.16 -18.11
CA TYR A 149 -2.96 33.16 -18.56
C TYR A 149 -1.81 32.53 -19.35
N GLU A 150 -1.07 33.37 -20.05
CA GLU A 150 0.11 32.97 -20.81
C GLU A 150 1.37 33.36 -20.04
N ALA A 151 2.22 32.39 -19.74
CA ALA A 151 3.52 32.58 -19.10
C ALA A 151 4.56 31.72 -19.82
N ASP A 152 5.73 32.29 -20.13
CA ASP A 152 6.85 31.59 -20.78
C ASP A 152 6.45 30.81 -22.04
N ASN A 153 5.59 31.42 -22.89
CA ASN A 153 5.06 30.81 -24.12
C ASN A 153 4.23 29.53 -23.87
N LYS A 154 3.68 29.35 -22.66
CA LYS A 154 2.76 28.27 -22.29
C LYS A 154 1.45 28.86 -21.80
N ILE A 155 0.36 28.12 -22.00
CA ILE A 155 -0.94 28.48 -21.42
C ILE A 155 -1.09 27.74 -20.10
N VAL A 156 -1.23 28.48 -19.01
CA VAL A 156 -1.31 27.96 -17.64
C VAL A 156 -2.68 28.29 -17.05
N VAL A 157 -3.24 27.33 -16.30
CA VAL A 157 -4.49 27.50 -15.56
C VAL A 157 -4.14 27.72 -14.09
N ASP A 158 -4.55 28.86 -13.52
CA ASP A 158 -4.42 29.14 -12.10
C ASP A 158 -5.48 28.37 -11.32
N GLN A 159 -5.05 27.32 -10.61
CA GLN A 159 -5.97 26.49 -9.84
C GLN A 159 -6.54 27.23 -8.62
N SER A 160 -5.94 28.33 -8.17
CA SER A 160 -6.46 29.12 -7.03
C SER A 160 -7.66 30.00 -7.41
N VAL A 161 -7.78 30.34 -8.70
CA VAL A 161 -8.84 31.20 -9.25
C VAL A 161 -9.85 30.40 -10.07
N CYS A 162 -9.46 29.24 -10.59
CA CYS A 162 -10.30 28.38 -11.41
C CYS A 162 -11.52 27.86 -10.63
N ILE A 163 -12.72 28.10 -11.14
CA ILE A 163 -13.99 27.59 -10.57
C ILE A 163 -14.41 26.22 -11.14
N SER A 164 -13.50 25.56 -11.86
CA SER A 164 -13.70 24.23 -12.44
C SER A 164 -14.95 24.06 -13.34
N CYS A 165 -15.30 25.08 -14.13
CA CYS A 165 -16.50 25.09 -14.98
C CYS A 165 -16.41 24.26 -16.28
N GLY A 166 -15.21 23.84 -16.71
CA GLY A 166 -15.02 22.99 -17.90
C GLY A 166 -15.15 23.65 -19.28
N GLU A 167 -15.41 24.95 -19.38
CA GLU A 167 -15.51 25.67 -20.67
C GLU A 167 -14.24 25.55 -21.54
N CYS A 168 -13.08 25.54 -20.90
CA CYS A 168 -11.79 25.39 -21.60
C CYS A 168 -11.64 24.02 -22.27
N LEU A 169 -12.20 22.96 -21.69
CA LEU A 169 -12.22 21.61 -22.25
C LEU A 169 -13.11 21.56 -23.50
N ASN A 170 -14.31 22.13 -23.41
CA ASN A 170 -15.32 22.10 -24.47
C ASN A 170 -14.92 22.90 -25.71
N LYS A 171 -14.18 24.02 -25.52
CA LYS A 171 -13.79 24.91 -26.63
C LYS A 171 -12.43 24.57 -27.25
N CYS A 172 -11.70 23.61 -26.69
CA CYS A 172 -10.39 23.24 -27.22
C CYS A 172 -10.52 22.52 -28.59
N PRO A 173 -9.92 23.05 -29.67
CA PRO A 173 -10.00 22.42 -30.99
C PRO A 173 -9.11 21.18 -31.12
N VAL A 174 -8.11 21.03 -30.24
CA VAL A 174 -7.19 19.90 -30.21
C VAL A 174 -7.65 18.91 -29.15
N LYS A 175 -8.05 17.71 -29.57
CA LYS A 175 -8.43 16.63 -28.65
C LYS A 175 -7.25 16.28 -27.74
N GLY A 176 -7.49 16.27 -26.43
CA GLY A 176 -6.50 15.88 -25.42
C GLY A 176 -5.53 16.99 -24.97
N ALA A 177 -5.57 18.18 -25.59
CA ALA A 177 -4.73 19.31 -25.17
C ALA A 177 -5.20 19.95 -23.85
N VAL A 178 -6.48 19.82 -23.51
CA VAL A 178 -7.03 20.19 -22.18
C VAL A 178 -7.50 18.89 -21.52
N LYS A 179 -7.08 18.65 -20.28
CA LYS A 179 -7.43 17.47 -19.48
C LYS A 179 -8.15 17.94 -18.22
N GLY A 180 -9.36 17.43 -17.98
CA GLY A 180 -10.08 17.61 -16.72
C GLY A 180 -9.83 16.41 -15.81
N ILE A 181 -9.38 16.66 -14.58
CA ILE A 181 -9.23 15.65 -13.53
C ILE A 181 -10.46 15.84 -12.61
N TYR A 182 -11.22 14.81 -12.19
CA TYR A 182 -12.61 14.94 -11.62
C TYR A 182 -12.84 14.49 -10.18
N ILE A 183 -13.48 15.37 -9.36
CA ILE A 183 -13.27 15.57 -7.90
C ILE A 183 -14.45 16.36 -7.36
N SER A 184 -15.55 15.67 -7.21
CA SER A 184 -16.71 16.19 -6.53
C SER A 184 -17.04 15.19 -5.42
N ASN A 185 -17.69 15.66 -4.36
CA ASN A 185 -18.27 14.80 -3.32
C ASN A 185 -17.25 13.94 -2.57
N VAL A 186 -16.08 14.49 -2.25
CA VAL A 186 -14.99 13.76 -1.56
C VAL A 186 -15.48 13.09 -0.27
N GLN A 187 -16.32 13.76 0.52
CA GLN A 187 -16.77 13.23 1.80
C GLN A 187 -17.87 12.16 1.63
N GLU A 188 -18.83 12.37 0.73
CA GLU A 188 -19.84 11.35 0.42
C GLU A 188 -19.19 10.13 -0.23
N GLN A 189 -18.26 10.34 -1.17
CA GLN A 189 -17.48 9.27 -1.78
C GLN A 189 -16.66 8.52 -0.73
N LYS A 190 -15.95 9.20 0.17
CA LYS A 190 -15.26 8.55 1.30
C LYS A 190 -16.20 7.68 2.14
N THR A 191 -17.41 8.17 2.37
CA THR A 191 -18.42 7.43 3.14
C THR A 191 -18.90 6.18 2.40
N ILE A 192 -19.15 6.29 1.09
CA ILE A 192 -19.48 5.16 0.22
C ILE A 192 -18.32 4.15 0.16
N ILE A 193 -17.08 4.64 0.02
CA ILE A 193 -15.87 3.81 0.05
C ILE A 193 -15.80 3.02 1.35
N ASN A 194 -15.94 3.70 2.49
CA ASN A 194 -15.91 3.05 3.80
C ASN A 194 -17.00 1.98 3.92
N LEU A 195 -18.21 2.27 3.42
CA LEU A 195 -19.35 1.36 3.44
C LEU A 195 -19.06 0.08 2.64
N ILE A 196 -18.60 0.22 1.39
CA ILE A 196 -18.25 -0.91 0.53
C ILE A 196 -17.15 -1.75 1.16
N VAL A 197 -16.09 -1.09 1.65
CA VAL A 197 -14.95 -1.84 2.21
C VAL A 197 -15.36 -2.58 3.48
N ASN A 198 -16.12 -1.96 4.38
CA ASN A 198 -16.58 -2.65 5.59
C ASN A 198 -17.46 -3.86 5.25
N ALA A 199 -18.38 -3.74 4.30
CA ALA A 199 -19.24 -4.85 3.90
C ALA A 199 -18.45 -6.01 3.27
N LEU A 200 -17.49 -5.70 2.39
CA LEU A 200 -16.61 -6.70 1.79
C LEU A 200 -15.71 -7.36 2.84
N GLU A 201 -15.23 -6.60 3.82
CA GLU A 201 -14.45 -7.13 4.95
C GLU A 201 -15.27 -8.11 5.79
N GLU A 202 -16.51 -7.75 6.14
CA GLU A 202 -17.41 -8.62 6.91
C GLU A 202 -17.74 -9.91 6.16
N ARG A 203 -18.03 -9.82 4.85
CA ARG A 203 -18.30 -10.99 4.01
C ARG A 203 -17.11 -11.96 3.98
N ILE A 204 -15.90 -11.42 3.88
CA ILE A 204 -14.67 -12.20 3.83
C ILE A 204 -14.37 -12.83 5.19
N GLU A 205 -14.55 -12.11 6.29
CA GLU A 205 -14.30 -12.64 7.63
C GLU A 205 -15.28 -13.77 7.98
N ALA A 206 -16.50 -13.74 7.44
CA ALA A 206 -17.47 -14.84 7.59
C ALA A 206 -17.02 -16.15 6.91
N GLU A 207 -16.14 -16.08 5.90
CA GLU A 207 -15.61 -17.25 5.18
C GLU A 207 -14.19 -17.62 5.63
N ARG A 208 -13.73 -17.04 6.75
CA ARG A 208 -12.34 -17.16 7.20
C ARG A 208 -11.88 -18.60 7.37
N ASP A 209 -12.73 -19.48 7.89
CA ASP A 209 -12.40 -20.90 8.11
C ASP A 209 -12.18 -21.66 6.80
N ASN A 210 -12.84 -21.22 5.72
CA ASN A 210 -12.61 -21.77 4.38
C ASN A 210 -11.31 -21.23 3.77
N ILE A 211 -10.92 -20.01 4.13
CA ILE A 211 -9.73 -19.31 3.62
C ILE A 211 -8.44 -19.81 4.28
N THR A 212 -8.46 -20.14 5.58
CA THR A 212 -7.28 -20.60 6.34
C THR A 212 -6.61 -21.83 5.73
N HIS A 213 -7.36 -22.71 5.07
CA HIS A 213 -6.87 -23.95 4.48
C HIS A 213 -6.55 -23.85 2.98
N LEU A 214 -6.50 -22.65 2.40
CA LEU A 214 -6.13 -22.50 0.99
C LEU A 214 -4.63 -22.73 0.76
N SER A 215 -4.33 -23.68 -0.12
CA SER A 215 -2.99 -23.88 -0.67
C SER A 215 -2.60 -22.78 -1.67
N ASP A 216 -1.30 -22.47 -1.79
CA ASP A 216 -0.73 -21.38 -2.61
C ASP A 216 -1.16 -21.35 -4.10
N THR A 217 -1.57 -22.49 -4.65
CA THR A 217 -1.99 -22.63 -6.06
C THR A 217 -3.49 -22.47 -6.28
N LYS A 218 -4.30 -22.53 -5.22
CA LYS A 218 -5.76 -22.45 -5.33
C LYS A 218 -6.23 -21.01 -5.17
N ILE A 219 -7.31 -20.70 -5.89
CA ILE A 219 -8.00 -19.42 -5.84
C ILE A 219 -9.37 -19.66 -5.25
N TYR A 220 -9.76 -18.88 -4.26
CA TYR A 220 -11.10 -18.92 -3.69
C TYR A 220 -11.92 -17.76 -4.28
N LYS A 221 -13.14 -18.06 -4.70
CA LYS A 221 -14.04 -17.09 -5.33
C LYS A 221 -15.31 -16.97 -4.49
N LEU A 222 -15.71 -15.73 -4.24
CA LEU A 222 -16.96 -15.39 -3.59
C LEU A 222 -17.66 -14.32 -4.42
N ASP A 223 -18.98 -14.35 -4.41
CA ASP A 223 -19.81 -13.34 -5.04
C ASP A 223 -20.53 -12.55 -3.95
N TYR A 224 -20.59 -11.22 -4.13
CA TYR A 224 -21.30 -10.32 -3.24
C TYR A 224 -22.34 -9.51 -4.03
N PRO A 225 -23.65 -9.74 -3.80
CA PRO A 225 -24.73 -8.96 -4.40
C PRO A 225 -24.72 -7.52 -3.86
N ILE A 226 -24.87 -6.51 -4.73
CA ILE A 226 -24.67 -5.09 -4.36
C ILE A 226 -25.93 -4.35 -3.94
N GLU A 227 -27.10 -4.99 -4.00
CA GLU A 227 -28.41 -4.34 -3.82
C GLU A 227 -28.47 -3.53 -2.52
N ASP A 228 -28.04 -4.13 -1.40
CA ASP A 228 -27.99 -3.49 -0.08
C ASP A 228 -26.99 -2.31 -0.02
N LEU A 229 -25.88 -2.42 -0.75
CA LEU A 229 -24.85 -1.36 -0.84
C LEU A 229 -25.35 -0.18 -1.67
N VAL A 230 -26.07 -0.45 -2.75
CA VAL A 230 -26.64 0.57 -3.64
C VAL A 230 -27.73 1.35 -2.91
N GLU A 231 -28.62 0.68 -2.18
CA GLU A 231 -29.65 1.36 -1.36
C GLU A 231 -28.99 2.29 -0.33
N SER A 232 -27.97 1.79 0.36
CA SER A 232 -27.21 2.59 1.32
C SER A 232 -26.45 3.74 0.66
N ALA A 233 -25.85 3.53 -0.51
CA ALA A 233 -25.13 4.56 -1.25
C ALA A 233 -26.06 5.67 -1.78
N ARG A 234 -27.26 5.31 -2.27
CA ARG A 234 -28.29 6.26 -2.73
C ARG A 234 -28.78 7.18 -1.62
N SER A 235 -28.78 6.72 -0.37
CA SER A 235 -29.10 7.56 0.80
C SER A 235 -28.04 8.64 1.08
N ILE A 236 -26.79 8.40 0.63
CA ILE A 236 -25.65 9.30 0.84
C ILE A 236 -25.50 10.26 -0.35
N LEU A 237 -25.66 9.75 -1.57
CA LEU A 237 -25.45 10.49 -2.81
C LEU A 237 -26.61 10.24 -3.77
N ALA A 238 -27.27 11.29 -4.24
CA ALA A 238 -28.42 11.16 -5.13
C ALA A 238 -28.05 10.89 -6.61
N ASN A 239 -26.76 10.95 -6.96
CA ASN A 239 -26.29 10.83 -8.35
C ASN A 239 -25.80 9.40 -8.63
N ASP A 240 -26.63 8.62 -9.30
CA ASP A 240 -26.34 7.22 -9.67
C ASP A 240 -25.10 7.06 -10.56
N ASP A 241 -24.83 7.98 -11.50
CA ASP A 241 -23.62 7.93 -12.34
C ASP A 241 -22.35 8.02 -11.49
N LEU A 242 -22.38 8.89 -10.47
CA LEU A 242 -21.24 9.10 -9.57
C LEU A 242 -21.08 7.95 -8.57
N ILE A 243 -22.19 7.32 -8.14
CA ILE A 243 -22.15 6.09 -7.34
C ILE A 243 -21.49 4.98 -8.14
N LEU A 244 -21.94 4.74 -9.38
CA LEU A 244 -21.42 3.69 -10.23
C LEU A 244 -19.92 3.87 -10.52
N ASP A 245 -19.52 5.08 -10.89
CA ASP A 245 -18.11 5.43 -11.09
C ASP A 245 -17.27 5.22 -9.82
N THR A 246 -17.81 5.57 -8.65
CA THR A 246 -17.17 5.33 -7.36
C THR A 246 -17.00 3.84 -7.08
N PHE A 247 -18.06 3.04 -7.27
CA PHE A 247 -18.03 1.59 -7.09
C PHE A 247 -16.96 0.94 -7.98
N GLN A 248 -16.96 1.23 -9.29
CA GLN A 248 -15.97 0.71 -10.23
C GLN A 248 -14.54 1.08 -9.82
N LYS A 249 -14.28 2.36 -9.54
CA LYS A 249 -12.96 2.85 -9.13
C LYS A 249 -12.45 2.16 -7.87
N ILE A 250 -13.34 1.89 -6.93
CA ILE A 250 -13.00 1.18 -5.70
C ILE A 250 -12.73 -0.28 -6.02
N THR A 251 -13.66 -0.99 -6.66
CA THR A 251 -13.49 -2.44 -6.90
C THR A 251 -12.24 -2.74 -7.69
N ASP A 252 -11.94 -1.95 -8.72
CA ASP A 252 -10.78 -2.17 -9.59
C ASP A 252 -9.43 -1.93 -8.89
N ARG A 253 -9.41 -1.02 -7.92
CA ARG A 253 -8.17 -0.60 -7.24
C ARG A 253 -8.00 -1.22 -5.86
N LEU A 254 -9.08 -1.64 -5.24
CA LEU A 254 -9.08 -2.16 -3.87
C LEU A 254 -8.35 -3.50 -3.83
N LYS A 255 -7.36 -3.57 -2.95
CA LYS A 255 -6.67 -4.80 -2.58
C LYS A 255 -6.75 -4.92 -1.07
N LEU A 256 -7.51 -5.89 -0.58
CA LEU A 256 -7.62 -6.13 0.86
C LEU A 256 -6.69 -7.26 1.26
N ARG A 257 -5.90 -7.03 2.33
CA ARG A 257 -5.20 -8.11 3.01
C ARG A 257 -6.07 -8.68 4.13
N ILE A 258 -6.18 -9.99 4.15
CA ILE A 258 -6.89 -10.74 5.15
C ILE A 258 -5.84 -11.38 6.04
N VAL A 259 -5.93 -11.10 7.33
CA VAL A 259 -5.03 -11.69 8.34
C VAL A 259 -5.78 -12.81 9.02
N THR A 260 -5.38 -14.05 8.76
CA THR A 260 -5.84 -15.20 9.51
C THR A 260 -4.98 -15.37 10.76
N TRP A 261 -5.53 -16.04 11.75
CA TRP A 261 -4.88 -16.29 13.03
C TRP A 261 -5.19 -17.73 13.45
N ASP A 262 -4.14 -18.51 13.64
CA ASP A 262 -4.16 -19.90 14.07
C ASP A 262 -3.62 -19.99 15.50
N GLU A 263 -4.54 -20.17 16.45
CA GLU A 263 -4.22 -20.21 17.88
C GLU A 263 -3.42 -21.47 18.27
N GLU A 264 -3.54 -22.56 17.51
CA GLU A 264 -2.88 -23.83 17.83
C GLU A 264 -1.36 -23.76 17.65
N LYS A 265 -0.90 -22.98 16.68
CA LYS A 265 0.53 -22.76 16.42
C LYS A 265 1.19 -21.82 17.45
N CYS A 266 0.41 -21.12 18.27
CA CYS A 266 0.93 -20.09 19.15
C CYS A 266 1.67 -20.67 20.37
N LYS A 267 2.96 -20.33 20.50
CA LYS A 267 3.80 -20.67 21.68
C LYS A 267 3.92 -19.55 22.71
N LYS A 268 3.05 -18.53 22.64
CA LYS A 268 2.95 -17.45 23.63
C LYS A 268 4.28 -16.71 23.92
N CYS A 269 5.05 -16.44 22.87
CA CYS A 269 6.36 -15.76 22.98
C CYS A 269 6.28 -14.22 23.13
N HIS A 270 5.09 -13.64 23.08
CA HIS A 270 4.77 -12.20 23.23
C HIS A 270 5.38 -11.24 22.19
N LEU A 271 6.28 -11.69 21.31
CA LEU A 271 6.90 -10.85 20.27
C LEU A 271 5.89 -10.06 19.41
N CYS A 272 4.76 -10.68 19.04
CA CYS A 272 3.73 -10.02 18.23
C CYS A 272 2.90 -8.98 19.00
N VAL A 273 2.88 -9.05 20.34
CA VAL A 273 2.21 -8.07 21.20
C VAL A 273 3.03 -6.79 21.22
N ASP A 274 4.34 -6.92 21.45
CA ASP A 274 5.27 -5.79 21.57
C ASP A 274 5.47 -5.05 20.24
N GLU A 275 5.55 -5.79 19.13
CA GLU A 275 5.77 -5.23 17.79
C GLU A 275 4.49 -4.73 17.10
N CYS A 276 3.31 -4.82 17.74
CA CYS A 276 2.05 -4.39 17.12
C CYS A 276 1.89 -2.86 17.21
N PRO A 277 2.05 -2.09 16.11
CA PRO A 277 2.00 -0.63 16.17
C PRO A 277 0.64 -0.08 16.60
N SER A 278 -0.45 -0.83 16.34
CA SER A 278 -1.80 -0.41 16.71
C SER A 278 -2.30 -0.96 18.04
N GLY A 279 -1.50 -1.77 18.73
CA GLY A 279 -1.94 -2.47 19.95
C GLY A 279 -3.16 -3.35 19.73
N ALA A 280 -3.36 -3.86 18.50
CA ALA A 280 -4.47 -4.74 18.16
C ALA A 280 -4.30 -6.14 18.73
N ILE A 281 -3.07 -6.55 19.04
CA ILE A 281 -2.74 -7.85 19.61
C ILE A 281 -2.46 -7.63 21.09
N LYS A 282 -3.14 -8.40 21.95
CA LYS A 282 -2.96 -8.33 23.40
C LYS A 282 -2.85 -9.72 23.97
N TYR A 283 -2.07 -9.83 25.04
CA TYR A 283 -2.08 -11.00 25.90
C TYR A 283 -3.22 -10.86 26.92
N ASP A 284 -4.04 -11.89 27.00
CA ASP A 284 -5.12 -12.03 27.98
C ASP A 284 -4.59 -12.90 29.13
N GLU A 285 -4.42 -12.29 30.30
CA GLU A 285 -3.85 -12.96 31.48
C GLU A 285 -4.80 -14.00 32.08
N GLU A 286 -6.12 -13.83 31.91
CA GLU A 286 -7.12 -14.72 32.53
C GLU A 286 -7.23 -16.05 31.77
N GLU A 287 -7.25 -15.97 30.44
CA GLU A 287 -7.37 -17.12 29.55
C GLU A 287 -6.00 -17.65 29.08
N ASP A 288 -4.89 -17.00 29.46
CA ASP A 288 -3.52 -17.33 29.05
C ASP A 288 -3.40 -17.49 27.52
N VAL A 289 -3.97 -16.55 26.76
CA VAL A 289 -3.99 -16.57 25.28
C VAL A 289 -3.69 -15.20 24.69
N ILE A 290 -3.03 -15.20 23.54
CA ILE A 290 -2.82 -13.99 22.75
C ILE A 290 -4.01 -13.80 21.81
N LYS A 291 -4.83 -12.78 22.08
CA LYS A 291 -6.01 -12.43 21.29
C LYS A 291 -5.71 -11.24 20.38
N ARG A 292 -6.19 -11.33 19.13
CA ARG A 292 -6.15 -10.24 18.15
C ARG A 292 -7.53 -9.59 18.06
N ASN A 293 -7.58 -8.27 18.11
CA ASN A 293 -8.77 -7.48 17.80
C ASN A 293 -8.76 -7.06 16.31
N PRO A 294 -9.65 -7.61 15.47
CA PRO A 294 -9.68 -7.29 14.04
C PRO A 294 -9.99 -5.82 13.75
N LYS A 295 -10.84 -5.18 14.55
CA LYS A 295 -11.27 -3.79 14.36
C LYS A 295 -10.13 -2.79 14.54
N LYS A 296 -9.14 -3.10 15.39
CA LYS A 296 -7.93 -2.27 15.62
C LYS A 296 -6.76 -2.62 14.71
N CYS A 297 -6.86 -3.68 13.90
CA CYS A 297 -5.74 -4.17 13.12
C CYS A 297 -5.51 -3.29 11.87
N LEU A 298 -4.28 -2.78 11.70
CA LEU A 298 -3.87 -1.99 10.53
C LEU A 298 -3.50 -2.83 9.30
N ARG A 299 -3.50 -4.17 9.43
CA ARG A 299 -3.14 -5.12 8.35
C ARG A 299 -1.72 -4.92 7.77
N CYS A 300 -0.83 -4.31 8.56
CA CYS A 300 0.56 -4.00 8.23
C CYS A 300 1.49 -5.21 8.08
N SER A 301 1.02 -6.43 8.34
CA SER A 301 1.81 -7.69 8.30
C SER A 301 2.98 -7.82 9.28
N THR A 302 3.17 -6.88 10.21
CA THR A 302 4.23 -7.00 11.24
C THR A 302 4.10 -8.28 12.05
N CYS A 303 2.89 -8.63 12.51
CA CYS A 303 2.68 -9.85 13.30
C CYS A 303 3.09 -11.14 12.57
N TYR A 304 2.93 -11.17 11.25
CA TYR A 304 3.35 -12.31 10.43
C TYR A 304 4.86 -12.35 10.23
N GLN A 305 5.50 -11.19 10.07
CA GLN A 305 6.96 -11.08 9.96
C GLN A 305 7.67 -11.43 11.27
N THR A 306 7.13 -10.97 12.39
CA THR A 306 7.72 -11.13 13.72
C THR A 306 7.49 -12.53 14.29
N CYS A 307 6.35 -13.16 14.02
CA CYS A 307 6.05 -14.47 14.59
C CYS A 307 7.02 -15.52 14.02
N PRO A 308 7.76 -16.28 14.83
CA PRO A 308 8.62 -17.39 14.36
C PRO A 308 7.83 -18.70 14.14
N PHE A 309 6.59 -18.79 14.63
CA PHE A 309 5.76 -20.01 14.56
C PHE A 309 4.68 -20.00 13.47
N GLY A 310 4.51 -18.89 12.74
CA GLY A 310 3.52 -18.81 11.64
C GLY A 310 2.07 -18.79 12.10
N VAL A 311 1.80 -18.17 13.26
CA VAL A 311 0.44 -18.00 13.83
C VAL A 311 -0.45 -17.12 12.96
N ALA A 312 0.11 -16.05 12.39
CA ALA A 312 -0.62 -15.21 11.46
C ALA A 312 -0.46 -15.78 10.04
N GLY A 313 -1.52 -15.74 9.24
CA GLY A 313 -1.49 -15.98 7.79
C GLY A 313 -1.99 -14.76 7.02
N PHE A 314 -1.53 -14.60 5.78
CA PHE A 314 -1.85 -13.44 4.94
C PHE A 314 -2.39 -13.85 3.58
N PHE A 315 -3.60 -13.39 3.26
CA PHE A 315 -4.24 -13.57 1.96
C PHE A 315 -4.53 -12.21 1.34
N VAL A 316 -4.58 -12.17 0.00
CA VAL A 316 -4.91 -10.98 -0.77
C VAL A 316 -6.22 -11.22 -1.49
N ALA A 317 -7.20 -10.36 -1.22
CA ALA A 317 -8.46 -10.28 -1.93
C ALA A 317 -8.40 -9.15 -2.98
N ARG A 318 -8.88 -9.47 -4.18
CA ARG A 318 -9.17 -8.53 -5.26
C ARG A 318 -10.65 -8.55 -5.57
N PHE A 319 -11.14 -7.43 -6.09
CA PHE A 319 -12.55 -7.20 -6.34
C PHE A 319 -12.73 -6.84 -7.81
N LEU A 320 -13.88 -7.20 -8.37
CA LEU A 320 -14.29 -6.79 -9.70
C LEU A 320 -15.81 -6.66 -9.69
N LEU A 321 -16.32 -5.51 -10.11
CA LEU A 321 -17.76 -5.32 -10.31
C LEU A 321 -18.12 -5.75 -11.74
N ASP A 322 -18.98 -6.77 -11.87
CA ASP A 322 -19.45 -7.25 -13.18
C ASP A 322 -20.92 -7.74 -13.07
N PRO A 323 -21.84 -7.29 -13.95
CA PRO A 323 -21.70 -6.15 -14.84
C PRO A 323 -21.56 -4.83 -14.07
N PRO A 324 -21.00 -3.78 -14.68
CA PRO A 324 -20.95 -2.44 -14.11
C PRO A 324 -22.33 -1.76 -14.14
N SER A 325 -23.28 -2.29 -13.38
CA SER A 325 -24.65 -1.79 -13.23
C SER A 325 -25.01 -1.69 -11.75
N LEU A 326 -25.86 -0.72 -11.39
CA LEU A 326 -26.41 -0.59 -10.03
C LEU A 326 -27.64 -1.49 -9.79
N GLU A 327 -28.22 -2.07 -10.84
CA GLU A 327 -29.43 -2.91 -10.74
C GLU A 327 -29.11 -4.40 -10.64
N ASP A 328 -28.12 -4.88 -11.40
CA ASP A 328 -27.78 -6.31 -11.51
C ASP A 328 -26.28 -6.60 -11.27
N GLY A 329 -25.52 -5.62 -10.77
CA GLY A 329 -24.07 -5.76 -10.61
C GLY A 329 -23.70 -6.71 -9.47
N VAL A 330 -22.70 -7.56 -9.68
CA VAL A 330 -22.16 -8.44 -8.64
C VAL A 330 -20.69 -8.11 -8.43
N ILE A 331 -20.27 -7.99 -7.17
CA ILE A 331 -18.85 -7.87 -6.85
C ILE A 331 -18.27 -9.27 -6.72
N HIS A 332 -17.47 -9.65 -7.71
CA HIS A 332 -16.65 -10.87 -7.67
C HIS A 332 -15.42 -10.64 -6.80
N ILE A 333 -15.32 -11.40 -5.73
CA ILE A 333 -14.19 -11.39 -4.80
C ILE A 333 -13.30 -12.59 -5.13
N THR A 334 -12.05 -12.31 -5.46
CA THR A 334 -11.03 -13.33 -5.72
C THR A 334 -9.97 -13.28 -4.63
N ILE A 335 -9.84 -14.36 -3.87
CA ILE A 335 -8.88 -14.49 -2.77
C ILE A 335 -7.77 -15.45 -3.18
N LYS A 336 -6.52 -15.00 -3.00
CA LYS A 336 -5.32 -15.82 -3.20
C LYS A 336 -4.43 -15.73 -1.97
N ALA A 337 -3.68 -16.79 -1.69
CA ALA A 337 -2.55 -16.72 -0.78
C ALA A 337 -1.60 -15.57 -1.19
N SER A 338 -1.11 -14.81 -0.21
CA SER A 338 -0.11 -13.79 -0.48
C SER A 338 1.16 -14.43 -1.01
N GLN A 339 1.99 -13.66 -1.74
CA GLN A 339 3.34 -14.09 -2.11
C GLN A 339 4.28 -14.17 -0.88
N LEU A 340 3.80 -13.74 0.28
CA LEU A 340 4.39 -14.08 1.56
C LEU A 340 4.07 -15.55 1.83
N PRO A 341 5.06 -16.46 1.82
CA PRO A 341 4.82 -17.90 1.89
C PRO A 341 4.04 -18.25 3.15
N VAL A 342 2.82 -18.75 2.95
CA VAL A 342 2.11 -19.47 4.01
C VAL A 342 3.07 -20.58 4.41
N GLY A 343 3.28 -20.80 5.71
CA GLY A 343 4.06 -21.97 6.14
C GLY A 343 3.38 -23.20 5.57
N ALA A 344 3.91 -23.69 4.45
CA ALA A 344 3.61 -25.00 3.94
C ALA A 344 4.19 -25.98 4.97
N ASP A 345 3.34 -26.91 5.37
CA ASP A 345 3.64 -27.93 6.37
C ASP A 345 4.93 -28.70 6.09
#